data_AF-A0A8J3P9A1-F1
#
_entry.id   AF-A0A8J3P9A1-F1
#
_cell.length_a   1.000
_cell.length_b   1.000
_cell.length_c   1.000
_cell.angle_alpha   90.00
_cell.angle_beta   90.00
_cell.angle_gamma   90.00
#
_symmetry.space_group_name_H-M   'P 1'
#
loop_
_entity.id
_entity.type
_entity.pdbx_description
1 polymer ?
#
loop_
_entity_poly.entity_id
_entity_poly.type
_entity_poly.pdbx_seq_one_letter_code
_entity_poly.pdbx_strand_id
1 'polypeptide(L)'
;MTTSVTRGRRRAVSRALAVCLAASALTVAAGEPASAAEIPTGARSLQSVNLSGRYIRHSDYLGSVAAVTSGSSAQAKSDATFTVTPALAGGAGCVSFQAANGMWLRHRDYRVRLETNNGSTTFLADASFCVRDGSATGSVRLESSNFPGRYLRHRNNELWLDPSTTNPGTFVADSSFQVTAPWVAGRRSPVIKGLYGDPNIAHLNGRYYVYPTTDGYSGWSSTRFKAFSSTDLLNWTDHGTILDLGPQISWSDSRAWAPTIAYRDGRYYFYFCADTNIGVATSTSPTGPFTDPLGRPLVAAGFRSGQMIDPHVFTDDDGQSYLYWGNGYAYGVRLNADMISFDAAQVRTFSLPNFREAPFAFERNGVYYMSYSVDDTRSENYHVEYATATSPFGPWTHRGTILSKNLSLGIKGPGHHSVVKAPTSDTWHIAYHRFAIPAGDGMNREVTIDPLRFNPDGTITPVIPTL
;
A
#
# COMPACT_ATOMS: atom_id res chain seq x y z
N MET A 1 25.74 -79.50 8.78
CA MET A 1 26.06 -80.41 9.90
C MET A 1 26.67 -79.55 11.01
N THR A 2 25.84 -78.90 11.83
CA THR A 2 25.36 -79.33 13.18
C THR A 2 26.39 -79.13 14.31
N THR A 3 26.09 -78.14 15.18
CA THR A 3 26.15 -78.14 16.69
C THR A 3 27.50 -78.44 17.39
N SER A 4 27.90 -77.89 18.54
CA SER A 4 27.27 -77.06 19.58
C SER A 4 28.33 -76.48 20.54
N VAL A 5 27.99 -75.31 21.09
CA VAL A 5 28.30 -74.71 22.41
C VAL A 5 28.80 -75.64 23.53
N THR A 6 29.75 -75.17 24.34
CA THR A 6 29.74 -75.37 25.81
C THR A 6 30.50 -74.26 26.56
N ARG A 7 29.92 -73.87 27.70
CA ARG A 7 30.28 -72.75 28.60
C ARG A 7 31.50 -73.05 29.49
N GLY A 8 32.25 -72.01 29.85
CA GLY A 8 33.20 -72.01 30.98
C GLY A 8 33.10 -70.72 31.81
N ARG A 9 32.70 -70.85 33.07
CA ARG A 9 32.50 -69.78 34.07
C ARG A 9 33.83 -69.13 34.49
N ARG A 10 33.88 -67.79 34.56
CA ARG A 10 34.97 -67.01 35.17
C ARG A 10 34.75 -66.83 36.67
N ARG A 11 35.79 -67.11 37.47
CA ARG A 11 35.97 -66.60 38.85
C ARG A 11 36.75 -65.29 38.76
N ALA A 12 36.24 -64.24 39.41
CA ALA A 12 36.90 -62.94 39.54
C ALA A 12 37.85 -62.95 40.74
N VAL A 13 39.07 -62.46 40.54
CA VAL A 13 40.04 -62.14 41.60
C VAL A 13 40.30 -60.64 41.54
N SER A 14 40.07 -59.97 42.66
CA SER A 14 40.24 -58.54 42.87
C SER A 14 41.71 -58.11 42.78
N ARG A 15 41.97 -57.04 42.03
CA ARG A 15 43.10 -56.13 42.26
C ARG A 15 42.57 -54.70 42.26
N ALA A 16 42.79 -54.01 43.36
CA ALA A 16 42.44 -52.62 43.57
C ALA A 16 43.29 -51.72 42.66
N LEU A 17 42.63 -50.85 41.90
CA LEU A 17 43.25 -49.71 41.23
C LEU A 17 42.68 -48.46 41.91
N ALA A 18 43.53 -47.67 42.55
CA ALA A 18 43.16 -46.38 43.08
C ALA A 18 42.87 -45.43 41.91
N VAL A 19 41.62 -45.02 41.76
CA VAL A 19 41.20 -43.97 40.82
C VAL A 19 41.02 -42.70 41.65
N CYS A 20 41.85 -41.69 41.38
CA CYS A 20 41.61 -40.34 41.85
C CYS A 20 40.29 -39.84 41.23
N LEU A 21 39.26 -39.65 42.04
CA LEU A 21 38.10 -38.85 41.65
C LEU A 21 38.53 -37.38 41.54
N ALA A 22 38.76 -36.91 40.32
CA ALA A 22 38.64 -35.49 40.04
C ALA A 22 37.14 -35.17 40.00
N ALA A 23 36.66 -34.40 40.98
CA ALA A 23 35.32 -33.84 40.96
C ALA A 23 35.26 -32.83 39.81
N SER A 24 34.71 -33.24 38.67
CA SER A 24 34.28 -32.31 37.62
C SER A 24 33.11 -31.51 38.17
N ALA A 25 33.38 -30.33 38.71
CA ALA A 25 32.35 -29.33 38.91
C ALA A 25 31.74 -29.02 37.55
N LEU A 26 30.49 -29.43 37.33
CA LEU A 26 29.65 -28.81 36.31
C LEU A 26 29.48 -27.35 36.75
N THR A 27 30.32 -26.46 36.22
CA THR A 27 29.93 -25.07 36.07
C THR A 27 28.75 -25.06 35.12
N VAL A 28 27.55 -24.93 35.67
CA VAL A 28 26.41 -24.39 34.93
C VAL A 28 26.92 -23.08 34.33
N ALA A 29 27.13 -23.07 33.02
CA ALA A 29 27.35 -21.83 32.30
C ALA A 29 26.15 -20.94 32.65
N ALA A 30 26.43 -19.76 33.21
CA ALA A 30 25.43 -18.72 33.36
C ALA A 30 24.71 -18.60 32.01
N GLY A 31 23.37 -18.66 32.03
CA GLY A 31 22.56 -18.46 30.84
C GLY A 31 23.03 -17.23 30.09
N GLU A 32 22.95 -17.28 28.75
CA GLU A 32 23.27 -16.17 27.87
C GLU A 32 22.79 -14.83 28.49
N PRO A 33 23.63 -13.78 28.47
CA PRO A 33 23.16 -12.48 28.92
C PRO A 33 21.97 -12.04 28.05
N ALA A 34 21.11 -11.24 28.67
CA ALA A 34 19.88 -10.68 28.14
C ALA A 34 19.93 -10.35 26.63
N SER A 35 18.87 -10.77 25.92
CA SER A 35 18.47 -10.43 24.54
C SER A 35 19.24 -9.27 23.91
N ALA A 36 19.89 -9.52 22.76
CA ALA A 36 20.26 -8.44 21.85
C ALA A 36 19.00 -7.64 21.50
N ALA A 37 19.00 -6.34 21.77
CA ALA A 37 17.92 -5.45 21.38
C ALA A 37 17.72 -5.50 19.86
N GLU A 38 16.50 -5.81 19.44
CA GLU A 38 16.09 -5.78 18.04
C GLU A 38 14.86 -4.91 17.86
N ILE A 39 14.72 -4.31 16.68
CA ILE A 39 13.49 -3.65 16.26
C ILE A 39 12.90 -4.48 15.12
N PRO A 40 11.78 -5.18 15.36
CA PRO A 40 11.13 -5.93 14.30
C PRO A 40 10.65 -5.00 13.17
N THR A 41 10.75 -5.48 11.92
CA THR A 41 10.28 -4.74 10.74
C THR A 41 8.76 -4.54 10.73
N GLY A 42 8.31 -3.57 9.94
CA GLY A 42 6.91 -3.14 9.84
C GLY A 42 6.61 -1.92 10.73
N ALA A 43 5.33 -1.56 10.84
CA ALA A 43 4.93 -0.35 11.55
C ALA A 43 5.21 -0.45 13.06
N ARG A 44 6.00 0.49 13.59
CA ARG A 44 6.34 0.61 15.01
C ARG A 44 6.27 2.06 15.46
N SER A 45 6.08 2.24 16.76
CA SER A 45 6.29 3.51 17.45
C SER A 45 7.40 3.33 18.48
N LEU A 46 8.17 4.39 18.74
CA LEU A 46 9.31 4.35 19.67
C LEU A 46 9.05 5.33 20.81
N GLN A 47 8.77 4.82 22.00
CA GLN A 47 8.52 5.65 23.18
C GLN A 47 9.84 5.93 23.90
N SER A 48 10.10 7.18 24.30
CA SER A 48 11.24 7.50 25.16
C SER A 48 11.17 6.73 26.48
N VAL A 49 12.29 6.14 26.91
CA VAL A 49 12.36 5.41 28.19
C VAL A 49 12.21 6.36 29.38
N ASN A 50 12.80 7.55 29.32
CA ASN A 50 12.82 8.49 30.44
C ASN A 50 11.81 9.65 30.33
N LEU A 51 11.11 9.79 29.20
CA LEU A 51 9.97 10.69 29.05
C LEU A 51 8.70 9.88 28.71
N SER A 52 8.06 9.33 29.74
CA SER A 52 6.87 8.48 29.59
C SER A 52 5.74 9.18 28.79
N GLY A 53 5.07 8.42 27.92
CA GLY A 53 4.03 8.92 27.03
C GLY A 53 4.53 9.73 25.83
N ARG A 54 5.85 9.97 25.70
CA ARG A 54 6.44 10.67 24.55
C ARG A 54 7.08 9.72 23.56
N TYR A 55 6.75 9.92 22.29
CA TYR A 55 7.19 9.08 21.18
C TYR A 55 8.06 9.87 20.22
N ILE A 56 9.03 9.20 19.59
CA ILE A 56 9.65 9.70 18.37
C ILE A 56 8.55 10.06 17.40
N ARG A 57 8.55 11.31 16.93
CA ARG A 57 7.55 11.90 16.04
C ARG A 57 8.25 12.88 15.09
N HIS A 58 7.69 13.09 13.91
CA HIS A 58 8.07 14.23 13.07
C HIS A 58 7.00 15.34 13.04
N SER A 59 7.41 16.60 13.00
CA SER A 59 6.55 17.75 12.69
C SER A 59 7.36 18.73 11.87
N ASP A 60 6.78 19.30 10.81
CA ASP A 60 7.46 20.25 9.92
C ASP A 60 8.83 19.74 9.46
N TYR A 61 8.87 18.45 9.10
CA TYR A 61 10.06 17.71 8.69
C TYR A 61 11.15 17.55 9.75
N LEU A 62 10.96 17.96 11.01
CA LEU A 62 11.94 17.80 12.08
C LEU A 62 11.55 16.68 13.05
N GLY A 63 12.54 15.88 13.47
CA GLY A 63 12.35 14.83 14.47
C GLY A 63 12.23 15.40 15.88
N SER A 64 11.34 14.86 16.69
CA SER A 64 11.15 15.26 18.09
C SER A 64 10.63 14.09 18.93
N VAL A 65 10.61 14.24 20.25
CA VAL A 65 9.80 13.40 21.14
C VAL A 65 8.61 14.19 21.66
N ALA A 66 7.40 13.72 21.36
CA ALA A 66 6.16 14.42 21.67
C ALA A 66 5.15 13.49 22.34
N ALA A 67 4.29 14.05 23.19
CA ALA A 67 3.22 13.28 23.81
C ALA A 67 2.24 12.77 22.75
N VAL A 68 1.93 11.47 22.77
CA VAL A 68 0.92 10.85 21.92
C VAL A 68 0.04 9.95 22.78
N THR A 69 -1.26 10.07 22.60
CA THR A 69 -2.28 9.35 23.37
C THR A 69 -3.37 8.83 22.45
N SER A 70 -4.26 7.98 22.97
CA SER A 70 -5.47 7.54 22.26
C SER A 70 -6.38 8.70 21.83
N GLY A 71 -6.35 9.84 22.54
CA GLY A 71 -7.08 11.06 22.19
C GLY A 71 -6.36 12.00 21.21
N SER A 72 -5.12 11.69 20.82
CA SER A 72 -4.37 12.51 19.85
C SER A 72 -4.96 12.42 18.44
N SER A 73 -4.72 13.45 17.63
CA SER A 73 -5.19 13.48 16.24
C SER A 73 -4.62 12.33 15.40
N ALA A 74 -5.32 11.95 14.33
CA ALA A 74 -4.84 10.93 13.39
C ALA A 74 -3.46 11.30 12.81
N GLN A 75 -3.24 12.58 12.51
CA GLN A 75 -1.94 13.08 12.06
C GLN A 75 -0.85 12.87 13.11
N ALA A 76 -1.09 13.24 14.37
CA ALA A 76 -0.09 13.06 15.44
C ALA A 76 0.26 11.59 15.68
N LYS A 77 -0.73 10.70 15.59
CA LYS A 77 -0.53 9.24 15.66
C LYS A 77 0.26 8.72 14.46
N SER A 78 -0.04 9.22 13.26
CA SER A 78 0.68 8.88 12.03
C SER A 78 2.13 9.37 12.06
N ASP A 79 2.37 10.60 12.50
CA ASP A 79 3.70 11.21 12.60
C ASP A 79 4.62 10.48 13.59
N ALA A 80 4.03 9.77 14.56
CA ALA A 80 4.72 8.97 15.58
C ALA A 80 4.79 7.48 15.23
N THR A 81 4.35 7.11 14.02
CA THR A 81 4.39 5.74 13.51
C THR A 81 5.32 5.69 12.30
N PHE A 82 6.27 4.77 12.33
CA PHE A 82 7.21 4.56 11.25
C PHE A 82 7.17 3.10 10.78
N THR A 83 7.26 2.88 9.48
CA THR A 83 7.58 1.57 8.92
C THR A 83 9.07 1.33 9.09
N VAL A 84 9.42 0.36 9.93
CA VAL A 84 10.80 -0.09 10.14
C VAL A 84 11.18 -1.05 9.03
N THR A 85 12.28 -0.76 8.33
CA THR A 85 12.83 -1.61 7.27
C THR A 85 14.25 -2.04 7.63
N PRO A 86 14.82 -3.06 6.96
CA PRO A 86 16.26 -3.21 6.89
C PRO A 86 16.92 -1.88 6.50
N ALA A 87 18.10 -1.60 7.04
CA ALA A 87 18.83 -0.35 6.78
C ALA A 87 19.02 -0.11 5.27
N LEU A 88 18.77 1.12 4.84
CA LEU A 88 18.96 1.56 3.46
C LEU A 88 20.42 1.42 2.99
N ALA A 89 21.40 1.56 3.89
CA ALA A 89 22.82 1.35 3.60
C ALA A 89 23.29 -0.11 3.84
N GLY A 90 22.38 -1.01 4.20
CA GLY A 90 22.72 -2.35 4.67
C GLY A 90 23.35 -2.36 6.08
N GLY A 91 23.84 -3.53 6.49
CA GLY A 91 24.42 -3.76 7.82
C GLY A 91 23.55 -4.65 8.69
N ALA A 92 24.14 -5.71 9.24
CA ALA A 92 23.44 -6.64 10.14
C ALA A 92 23.01 -5.91 11.42
N GLY A 93 21.75 -6.08 11.82
CA GLY A 93 21.19 -5.42 13.00
C GLY A 93 20.97 -3.91 12.83
N CYS A 94 21.00 -3.38 11.60
CA CYS A 94 20.71 -1.98 11.32
C CYS A 94 19.37 -1.81 10.58
N VAL A 95 18.68 -0.71 10.87
CA VAL A 95 17.33 -0.41 10.39
C VAL A 95 17.23 1.01 9.83
N SER A 96 16.19 1.25 9.04
CA SER A 96 15.76 2.57 8.59
C SER A 96 14.27 2.77 8.90
N PHE A 97 13.85 4.03 9.01
CA PHE A 97 12.49 4.39 9.40
C PHE A 97 11.83 5.23 8.30
N GLN A 98 10.76 4.71 7.71
CA GLN A 98 9.95 5.43 6.73
C GLN A 98 8.66 5.94 7.36
N ALA A 99 8.35 7.21 7.19
CA ALA A 99 7.07 7.79 7.60
C ALA A 99 5.96 7.45 6.60
N ALA A 100 4.69 7.65 7.00
CA ALA A 100 3.53 7.39 6.16
C ALA A 100 3.51 8.18 4.83
N ASN A 101 4.21 9.30 4.77
CA ASN A 101 4.37 10.10 3.55
C ASN A 101 5.51 9.58 2.63
N GLY A 102 6.13 8.44 2.93
CA GLY A 102 7.19 7.83 2.14
C GLY A 102 8.58 8.44 2.33
N MET A 103 8.69 9.53 3.09
CA MET A 103 9.97 10.14 3.45
C MET A 103 10.63 9.37 4.60
N TRP A 104 11.94 9.56 4.76
CA TRP A 104 12.75 8.78 5.68
C TRP A 104 13.30 9.63 6.81
N LEU A 105 13.33 9.05 8.00
CA LEU A 105 14.04 9.63 9.13
C LEU A 105 15.54 9.49 8.89
N ARG A 106 16.24 10.62 8.83
CA ARG A 106 17.70 10.69 8.69
C ARG A 106 18.28 11.83 9.50
N HIS A 107 19.59 11.83 9.73
CA HIS A 107 20.27 13.01 10.29
C HIS A 107 20.85 13.90 9.18
N ARG A 108 20.76 15.23 9.30
CA ARG A 108 21.61 16.22 8.57
C ARG A 108 22.16 17.17 9.60
N ASP A 109 23.45 17.51 9.51
CA ASP A 109 24.05 18.47 10.44
C ASP A 109 23.78 18.06 11.90
N TYR A 110 23.73 16.74 12.13
CA TYR A 110 23.33 16.07 13.37
C TYR A 110 21.89 16.31 13.85
N ARG A 111 21.06 17.09 13.15
CA ARG A 111 19.61 17.20 13.43
C ARG A 111 18.85 16.08 12.72
N VAL A 112 18.03 15.34 13.48
CA VAL A 112 17.15 14.35 12.89
C VAL A 112 15.98 15.03 12.21
N ARG A 113 15.70 14.60 10.98
CA ARG A 113 14.68 15.17 10.12
C ARG A 113 14.09 14.12 9.18
N LEU A 114 12.98 14.48 8.58
CA LEU A 114 12.29 13.69 7.58
C LEU A 114 12.63 14.22 6.19
N GLU A 115 13.16 13.38 5.31
CA GLU A 115 13.51 13.77 3.94
C GLU A 115 13.28 12.68 2.90
N THR A 116 13.09 13.10 1.65
CA THR A 116 12.95 12.20 0.50
C THR A 116 14.29 11.52 0.21
N ASN A 117 14.26 10.21 0.02
CA ASN A 117 15.45 9.46 -0.39
C ASN A 117 15.85 9.85 -1.81
N ASN A 118 17.03 10.43 -1.96
CA ASN A 118 17.59 10.85 -3.25
C ASN A 118 18.53 9.79 -3.87
N GLY A 119 18.66 8.61 -3.26
CA GLY A 119 19.51 7.51 -3.71
C GLY A 119 21.02 7.71 -3.46
N SER A 120 21.45 8.84 -2.92
CA SER A 120 22.86 9.08 -2.63
C SER A 120 23.37 8.18 -1.51
N THR A 121 24.61 7.71 -1.62
CA THR A 121 25.26 6.89 -0.57
C THR A 121 25.25 7.60 0.79
N THR A 122 25.44 8.92 0.80
CA THR A 122 25.31 9.75 2.01
C THR A 122 23.92 9.68 2.60
N PHE A 123 22.85 9.85 1.81
CA PHE A 123 21.49 9.75 2.32
C PHE A 123 21.21 8.36 2.90
N LEU A 124 21.55 7.30 2.17
CA LEU A 124 21.31 5.93 2.61
C LEU A 124 21.99 5.67 3.95
N ALA A 125 23.21 6.16 4.12
CA ALA A 125 23.97 6.05 5.35
C ALA A 125 23.40 6.91 6.49
N ASP A 126 23.02 8.16 6.21
CA ASP A 126 22.41 9.08 7.20
C ASP A 126 21.05 8.61 7.71
N ALA A 127 20.35 7.80 6.90
CA ALA A 127 19.05 7.22 7.22
C ALA A 127 19.13 5.82 7.86
N SER A 128 20.33 5.31 8.13
CA SER A 128 20.56 3.95 8.64
C SER A 128 21.10 3.96 10.06
N PHE A 129 20.47 3.20 10.95
CA PHE A 129 20.79 3.15 12.37
C PHE A 129 20.96 1.72 12.86
N CYS A 130 22.09 1.41 13.48
CA CYS A 130 22.37 0.11 14.07
C CYS A 130 21.80 0.02 15.48
N VAL A 131 21.04 -1.04 15.73
CA VAL A 131 20.32 -1.24 16.98
C VAL A 131 21.30 -1.70 18.06
N ARG A 132 21.21 -1.07 19.24
CA ARG A 132 21.98 -1.39 20.44
C ARG A 132 21.06 -1.50 21.64
N ASP A 133 21.51 -2.17 22.69
CA ASP A 133 20.74 -2.27 23.94
C ASP A 133 20.57 -0.91 24.60
N GLY A 134 19.35 -0.63 25.06
CA GLY A 134 18.99 0.56 25.82
C GLY A 134 19.17 0.44 27.32
N SER A 135 18.80 1.51 28.03
CA SER A 135 18.95 1.64 29.49
C SER A 135 17.95 0.80 30.29
N ALA A 136 16.91 0.26 29.65
CA ALA A 136 15.91 -0.60 30.26
C ALA A 136 15.76 -1.92 29.48
N THR A 137 15.34 -2.98 30.16
CA THR A 137 15.09 -4.29 29.52
C THR A 137 14.14 -4.15 28.33
N GLY A 138 14.55 -4.68 27.17
CA GLY A 138 13.78 -4.64 25.92
C GLY A 138 13.79 -3.27 25.21
N SER A 139 14.42 -2.25 25.78
CA SER A 139 14.60 -0.95 25.11
C SER A 139 15.81 -0.94 24.21
N VAL A 140 15.82 -0.03 23.24
CA VAL A 140 16.82 0.05 22.19
C VAL A 140 17.44 1.44 22.13
N ARG A 141 18.69 1.53 21.69
CA ARG A 141 19.34 2.76 21.21
C ARG A 141 19.67 2.61 19.72
N LEU A 142 19.73 3.73 19.03
CA LEU A 142 19.91 3.79 17.58
C LEU A 142 21.23 4.49 17.27
N GLU A 143 22.28 3.71 17.03
CA GLU A 143 23.61 4.20 16.65
C GLU A 143 23.64 4.52 15.15
N SER A 144 24.22 5.65 14.73
CA SER A 144 24.36 5.95 13.30
C SER A 144 25.32 4.97 12.62
N SER A 145 24.95 4.45 11.44
CA SER A 145 25.81 3.53 10.70
C SER A 145 27.08 4.20 10.14
N ASN A 146 27.02 5.50 9.83
CA ASN A 146 28.14 6.27 9.29
C ASN A 146 28.84 7.20 10.28
N PHE A 147 28.29 7.38 11.49
CA PHE A 147 28.98 8.02 12.60
C PHE A 147 28.95 7.13 13.85
N PRO A 148 29.77 6.05 13.89
CA PRO A 148 29.87 5.17 15.05
C PRO A 148 30.18 5.95 16.34
N GLY A 149 29.60 5.50 17.45
CA GLY A 149 29.66 6.20 18.74
C GLY A 149 28.67 7.36 18.88
N ARG A 150 27.87 7.68 17.85
CA ARG A 150 26.78 8.65 17.93
C ARG A 150 25.41 8.00 17.84
N TYR A 151 24.48 8.48 18.66
CA TYR A 151 23.16 7.89 18.82
C TYR A 151 22.06 8.91 18.63
N LEU A 152 20.90 8.45 18.16
CA LEU A 152 19.68 9.23 18.25
C LEU A 152 19.38 9.49 19.73
N ARG A 153 19.37 10.76 20.10
CA ARG A 153 19.16 11.23 21.46
C ARG A 153 18.12 12.34 21.43
N HIS A 154 17.21 12.33 22.39
CA HIS A 154 16.36 13.50 22.61
C HIS A 154 17.02 14.51 23.56
N ARG A 155 16.89 15.80 23.26
CA ARG A 155 17.21 16.91 24.17
C ARG A 155 16.31 18.09 23.85
N ASN A 156 15.74 18.73 24.87
CA ASN A 156 14.71 19.78 24.70
C ASN A 156 13.56 19.35 23.79
N ASN A 157 13.15 18.08 23.88
CA ASN A 157 12.16 17.41 23.02
C ASN A 157 12.55 17.28 21.54
N GLU A 158 13.74 17.69 21.14
CA GLU A 158 14.23 17.53 19.78
C GLU A 158 15.09 16.27 19.64
N LEU A 159 15.10 15.66 18.46
CA LEU A 159 15.95 14.51 18.14
C LEU A 159 17.23 14.91 17.42
N TRP A 160 18.37 14.49 17.98
CA TRP A 160 19.70 14.81 17.50
C TRP A 160 20.57 13.55 17.42
N LEU A 161 21.64 13.61 16.63
CA LEU A 161 22.68 12.59 16.56
C LEU A 161 23.90 13.04 17.37
N ASP A 162 23.95 12.63 18.64
CA ASP A 162 24.95 13.10 19.61
C ASP A 162 25.97 12.00 19.96
N PRO A 163 27.25 12.36 20.22
CA PRO A 163 28.26 11.43 20.74
C PRO A 163 27.87 10.89 22.12
N SER A 164 28.11 9.59 22.35
CA SER A 164 27.82 8.90 23.62
C SER A 164 28.51 9.48 24.86
N THR A 165 29.53 10.30 24.67
CA THR A 165 30.27 11.01 25.72
C THR A 165 29.59 12.30 26.19
N THR A 166 28.55 12.78 25.52
CA THR A 166 27.87 14.06 25.83
C THR A 166 26.92 13.90 27.01
N ASN A 167 26.99 14.74 28.04
CA ASN A 167 26.09 14.66 29.22
C ASN A 167 25.93 13.22 29.75
N PRO A 168 27.02 12.56 30.17
CA PRO A 168 27.06 11.10 30.38
C PRO A 168 26.07 10.61 31.44
N GLY A 169 25.72 11.45 32.42
CA GLY A 169 24.76 11.11 33.47
C GLY A 169 23.32 10.85 32.97
N THR A 170 22.94 11.39 31.80
CA THR A 170 21.60 11.18 31.23
C THR A 170 21.63 10.56 29.82
N PHE A 171 22.80 10.49 29.16
CA PHE A 171 22.90 10.10 27.74
C PHE A 171 22.21 8.78 27.43
N VAL A 172 22.47 7.74 28.24
CA VAL A 172 21.95 6.41 27.96
C VAL A 172 20.42 6.41 28.03
N ALA A 173 19.84 7.09 29.02
CA ALA A 173 18.39 7.22 29.14
C ALA A 173 17.79 8.10 28.03
N ASP A 174 18.43 9.21 27.67
CA ASP A 174 17.99 10.14 26.63
C ASP A 174 18.08 9.55 25.20
N SER A 175 18.90 8.51 25.01
CA SER A 175 19.03 7.81 23.72
C SER A 175 18.31 6.45 23.69
N SER A 176 17.60 6.08 24.75
CA SER A 176 16.88 4.80 24.84
C SER A 176 15.39 4.93 24.59
N PHE A 177 14.86 4.00 23.79
CA PHE A 177 13.46 3.96 23.39
C PHE A 177 12.86 2.56 23.56
N GLN A 178 11.65 2.49 24.11
CA GLN A 178 10.85 1.27 24.07
C GLN A 178 10.19 1.12 22.69
N VAL A 179 10.34 -0.03 22.07
CA VAL A 179 9.64 -0.36 20.83
C VAL A 179 8.21 -0.77 21.20
N THR A 180 7.21 -0.06 20.70
CA THR A 180 5.81 -0.32 20.99
C THR A 180 5.03 -0.73 19.74
N ALA A 181 3.82 -1.25 19.96
CA ALA A 181 2.82 -1.30 18.90
C ALA A 181 2.66 0.10 18.29
N PRO A 182 2.42 0.19 16.97
CA PRO A 182 2.30 1.47 16.31
C PRO A 182 1.00 2.18 16.70
N TRP A 183 1.01 3.51 16.70
CA TRP A 183 -0.19 4.31 16.90
C TRP A 183 -1.18 4.24 15.72
N VAL A 184 -0.68 3.87 14.54
CA VAL A 184 -1.45 3.56 13.34
C VAL A 184 -1.02 2.19 12.85
N ALA A 185 -1.93 1.24 12.70
CA ALA A 185 -1.58 -0.02 12.03
C ALA A 185 -0.99 0.31 10.66
N GLY A 186 0.22 -0.17 10.35
CA GLY A 186 0.83 0.06 9.04
C GLY A 186 -0.16 -0.25 7.91
N ARG A 187 -0.04 0.44 6.78
CA ARG A 187 -0.82 0.10 5.57
C ARG A 187 -0.65 -1.40 5.35
N ARG A 188 -1.76 -2.14 5.37
CA ARG A 188 -1.76 -3.55 5.00
C ARG A 188 -2.00 -3.58 3.51
N SER A 189 -1.06 -4.12 2.73
CA SER A 189 -1.32 -4.51 1.35
C SER A 189 -1.41 -6.04 1.29
N PRO A 190 -2.49 -6.61 0.71
CA PRO A 190 -3.63 -5.93 0.13
C PRO A 190 -4.52 -5.23 1.16
N VAL A 191 -5.19 -4.14 0.74
CA VAL A 191 -6.01 -3.30 1.63
C VAL A 191 -7.37 -3.93 1.93
N ILE A 192 -7.87 -4.80 1.04
CA ILE A 192 -9.08 -5.61 1.23
C ILE A 192 -8.72 -7.09 1.11
N LYS A 193 -9.35 -7.93 1.94
CA LYS A 193 -9.07 -9.37 1.96
C LYS A 193 -9.84 -10.10 0.87
N GLY A 194 -9.14 -10.86 0.04
CA GLY A 194 -9.73 -11.71 -1.00
C GLY A 194 -9.12 -11.43 -2.37
N LEU A 195 -9.63 -12.11 -3.38
CA LEU A 195 -9.19 -11.93 -4.76
C LEU A 195 -10.11 -10.92 -5.46
N TYR A 196 -9.52 -9.80 -5.84
CA TYR A 196 -10.22 -8.67 -6.42
C TYR A 196 -9.33 -7.99 -7.44
N GLY A 197 -9.93 -7.61 -8.56
CA GLY A 197 -9.30 -6.81 -9.60
C GLY A 197 -10.00 -5.49 -9.79
N ASP A 198 -9.44 -4.69 -10.69
CA ASP A 198 -10.09 -3.53 -11.29
C ASP A 198 -10.78 -2.56 -10.29
N PRO A 199 -10.08 -2.09 -9.24
CA PRO A 199 -10.70 -1.28 -8.20
C PRO A 199 -11.02 0.13 -8.70
N ASN A 200 -12.26 0.57 -8.45
CA ASN A 200 -12.61 1.99 -8.45
C ASN A 200 -12.72 2.50 -7.01
N ILE A 201 -11.85 3.44 -6.63
CA ILE A 201 -11.90 4.15 -5.35
C ILE A 201 -12.57 5.52 -5.51
N ALA A 202 -13.51 5.82 -4.63
CA ALA A 202 -14.20 7.11 -4.57
C ALA A 202 -14.36 7.58 -3.13
N HIS A 203 -14.38 8.90 -2.90
CA HIS A 203 -14.73 9.47 -1.60
C HIS A 203 -16.16 10.02 -1.65
N LEU A 204 -17.09 9.34 -0.98
CA LEU A 204 -18.53 9.59 -1.02
C LEU A 204 -19.06 9.72 0.42
N ASN A 205 -19.84 10.76 0.70
CA ASN A 205 -20.47 10.99 2.01
C ASN A 205 -19.52 10.84 3.22
N GLY A 206 -18.31 11.39 3.12
CA GLY A 206 -17.32 11.36 4.21
C GLY A 206 -16.61 10.03 4.42
N ARG A 207 -16.72 9.09 3.48
CA ARG A 207 -16.04 7.79 3.51
C ARG A 207 -15.40 7.48 2.16
N TYR A 208 -14.32 6.73 2.18
CA TYR A 208 -13.80 6.07 0.99
C TYR A 208 -14.62 4.81 0.70
N TYR A 209 -14.89 4.55 -0.57
CA TYR A 209 -15.48 3.33 -1.07
C TYR A 209 -14.59 2.73 -2.15
N VAL A 210 -14.48 1.40 -2.17
CA VAL A 210 -13.81 0.64 -3.23
C VAL A 210 -14.80 -0.33 -3.84
N TYR A 211 -14.91 -0.29 -5.15
CA TYR A 211 -15.74 -1.17 -5.98
C TYR A 211 -14.83 -1.94 -6.93
N PRO A 212 -14.56 -3.24 -6.67
CA PRO A 212 -13.71 -4.04 -7.55
C PRO A 212 -14.51 -5.04 -8.41
N THR A 213 -13.83 -5.59 -9.43
CA THR A 213 -14.18 -6.90 -9.99
C THR A 213 -13.95 -7.98 -8.93
N THR A 214 -14.92 -8.89 -8.75
CA THR A 214 -14.71 -10.10 -7.93
C THR A 214 -13.90 -11.11 -8.73
N ASP A 215 -12.67 -11.40 -8.31
CA ASP A 215 -11.71 -12.24 -9.05
C ASP A 215 -11.64 -13.66 -8.47
N GLY A 216 -10.69 -14.50 -8.93
CA GLY A 216 -10.53 -15.89 -8.47
C GLY A 216 -11.42 -16.90 -9.22
N TYR A 217 -12.02 -16.49 -10.32
CA TYR A 217 -12.85 -17.32 -11.20
C TYR A 217 -12.21 -17.44 -12.57
N SER A 218 -12.20 -18.65 -13.14
CA SER A 218 -11.66 -18.89 -14.48
C SER A 218 -12.36 -18.00 -15.52
N GLY A 219 -11.55 -17.35 -16.38
CA GLY A 219 -12.05 -16.45 -17.42
C GLY A 219 -12.76 -15.20 -16.90
N TRP A 220 -12.44 -14.77 -15.67
CA TRP A 220 -13.08 -13.64 -14.99
C TRP A 220 -14.62 -13.79 -14.91
N SER A 221 -15.11 -15.01 -14.71
CA SER A 221 -16.54 -15.35 -14.88
C SER A 221 -17.47 -14.96 -13.72
N SER A 222 -17.03 -14.11 -12.78
CA SER A 222 -17.91 -13.64 -11.70
C SER A 222 -19.12 -12.87 -12.24
N THR A 223 -20.25 -12.98 -11.55
CA THR A 223 -21.51 -12.27 -11.89
C THR A 223 -21.82 -11.15 -10.90
N ARG A 224 -20.94 -10.92 -9.91
CA ARG A 224 -21.25 -10.08 -8.74
C ARG A 224 -20.24 -8.97 -8.52
N PHE A 225 -20.77 -7.81 -8.20
CA PHE A 225 -20.01 -6.69 -7.66
C PHE A 225 -20.20 -6.58 -6.15
N LYS A 226 -19.11 -6.25 -5.47
CA LYS A 226 -19.09 -5.92 -4.04
C LYS A 226 -18.70 -4.47 -3.82
N ALA A 227 -18.97 -3.97 -2.63
CA ALA A 227 -18.45 -2.69 -2.17
C ALA A 227 -17.74 -2.83 -0.83
N PHE A 228 -16.67 -2.06 -0.66
CA PHE A 228 -15.95 -1.93 0.60
C PHE A 228 -15.92 -0.45 0.99
N SER A 229 -15.96 -0.13 2.28
CA SER A 229 -15.82 1.26 2.74
C SER A 229 -14.83 1.43 3.87
N SER A 230 -14.19 2.59 3.94
CA SER A 230 -13.24 2.95 4.98
C SER A 230 -13.33 4.44 5.32
N THR A 231 -13.00 4.81 6.56
CA THR A 231 -12.79 6.21 6.97
C THR A 231 -11.33 6.62 6.99
N ASP A 232 -10.41 5.65 6.89
CA ASP A 232 -8.98 5.86 7.14
C ASP A 232 -8.07 5.20 6.08
N LEU A 233 -8.63 4.56 5.06
CA LEU A 233 -7.95 3.76 4.02
C LEU A 233 -7.23 2.51 4.55
N LEU A 234 -7.37 2.19 5.84
CA LEU A 234 -6.70 1.08 6.51
C LEU A 234 -7.70 -0.02 6.90
N ASN A 235 -8.81 0.38 7.50
CA ASN A 235 -9.84 -0.51 7.99
C ASN A 235 -11.04 -0.46 7.05
N TRP A 236 -11.34 -1.62 6.45
CA TRP A 236 -12.37 -1.74 5.42
C TRP A 236 -13.55 -2.58 5.93
N THR A 237 -14.75 -2.03 5.80
CA THR A 237 -16.03 -2.73 5.98
C THR A 237 -16.46 -3.31 4.64
N ASP A 238 -16.67 -4.62 4.59
CA ASP A 238 -17.28 -5.33 3.45
C ASP A 238 -18.80 -5.17 3.51
N HIS A 239 -19.40 -4.67 2.42
CA HIS A 239 -20.86 -4.47 2.30
C HIS A 239 -21.56 -5.60 1.55
N GLY A 240 -20.85 -6.68 1.25
CA GLY A 240 -21.40 -7.81 0.50
C GLY A 240 -21.64 -7.48 -0.97
N THR A 241 -22.51 -8.27 -1.61
CA THR A 241 -22.91 -8.07 -3.01
C THR A 241 -23.84 -6.87 -3.12
N ILE A 242 -23.48 -5.91 -3.95
CA ILE A 242 -24.27 -4.69 -4.21
C ILE A 242 -25.07 -4.76 -5.52
N LEU A 243 -24.61 -5.63 -6.44
CA LEU A 243 -25.24 -5.91 -7.73
C LEU A 243 -24.85 -7.33 -8.18
N ASP A 244 -25.83 -8.15 -8.52
CA ASP A 244 -25.67 -9.49 -9.13
C ASP A 244 -26.34 -9.49 -10.50
N LEU A 245 -25.60 -9.80 -11.57
CA LEU A 245 -26.05 -9.67 -12.95
C LEU A 245 -27.29 -10.53 -13.22
N GLY A 246 -27.25 -11.84 -12.96
CA GLY A 246 -28.33 -12.75 -13.34
C GLY A 246 -29.72 -12.35 -12.83
N PRO A 247 -29.89 -12.03 -11.53
CA PRO A 247 -31.19 -11.61 -11.01
C PRO A 247 -31.59 -10.16 -11.33
N GLN A 248 -30.65 -9.27 -11.62
CA GLN A 248 -30.91 -7.82 -11.68
C GLN A 248 -30.74 -7.19 -13.07
N ILE A 249 -30.03 -7.85 -13.98
CA ILE A 249 -29.70 -7.35 -15.32
C ILE A 249 -30.31 -8.28 -16.37
N SER A 250 -31.24 -7.76 -17.16
CA SER A 250 -32.03 -8.57 -18.12
C SER A 250 -31.27 -8.97 -19.38
N TRP A 251 -30.11 -8.36 -19.64
CA TRP A 251 -29.39 -8.45 -20.91
C TRP A 251 -28.01 -9.11 -20.81
N SER A 252 -27.54 -9.45 -19.60
CA SER A 252 -26.31 -10.23 -19.37
C SER A 252 -26.34 -10.80 -17.95
N ASP A 253 -25.80 -12.01 -17.78
CA ASP A 253 -25.72 -12.74 -16.52
C ASP A 253 -24.29 -13.16 -16.16
N SER A 254 -23.28 -12.66 -16.87
CA SER A 254 -21.88 -13.08 -16.72
C SER A 254 -20.90 -11.92 -16.85
N ARG A 255 -19.67 -12.15 -16.36
CA ARG A 255 -18.52 -11.26 -16.57
C ARG A 255 -18.74 -9.84 -16.04
N ALA A 256 -19.09 -9.75 -14.77
CA ALA A 256 -19.21 -8.52 -13.99
C ALA A 256 -17.82 -7.90 -13.74
N TRP A 257 -17.41 -6.93 -14.57
CA TRP A 257 -16.06 -6.36 -14.55
C TRP A 257 -16.01 -4.84 -14.35
N ALA A 258 -14.89 -4.40 -13.79
CA ALA A 258 -14.33 -3.05 -13.87
C ALA A 258 -15.37 -1.94 -13.67
N PRO A 259 -15.93 -1.82 -12.46
CA PRO A 259 -16.97 -0.82 -12.22
C PRO A 259 -16.37 0.57 -12.03
N THR A 260 -17.20 1.59 -12.19
CA THR A 260 -16.94 2.95 -11.72
C THR A 260 -18.20 3.54 -11.10
N ILE A 261 -18.05 4.46 -10.15
CA ILE A 261 -19.17 5.10 -9.46
C ILE A 261 -19.14 6.61 -9.68
N ALA A 262 -20.30 7.19 -9.94
CA ALA A 262 -20.52 8.63 -9.90
C ALA A 262 -21.69 8.97 -8.98
N TYR A 263 -21.66 10.16 -8.40
CA TYR A 263 -22.78 10.72 -7.65
C TYR A 263 -23.24 12.02 -8.30
N ARG A 264 -24.54 12.14 -8.54
CA ARG A 264 -25.16 13.35 -9.09
C ARG A 264 -26.61 13.45 -8.60
N ASP A 265 -27.02 14.65 -8.20
CA ASP A 265 -28.42 14.99 -7.90
C ASP A 265 -29.13 13.99 -6.96
N GLY A 266 -28.46 13.59 -5.87
CA GLY A 266 -29.04 12.68 -4.89
C GLY A 266 -28.96 11.19 -5.25
N ARG A 267 -28.34 10.84 -6.37
CA ARG A 267 -28.31 9.47 -6.89
C ARG A 267 -26.89 9.01 -7.21
N TYR A 268 -26.64 7.73 -6.98
CA TYR A 268 -25.43 7.01 -7.38
C TYR A 268 -25.66 6.32 -8.71
N TYR A 269 -24.67 6.43 -9.59
CA TYR A 269 -24.63 5.81 -10.92
C TYR A 269 -23.43 4.87 -10.95
N PHE A 270 -23.71 3.58 -10.91
CA PHE A 270 -22.73 2.51 -10.93
C PHE A 270 -22.63 1.99 -12.36
N TYR A 271 -21.57 2.37 -13.06
CA TYR A 271 -21.28 1.88 -14.40
C TYR A 271 -20.42 0.64 -14.28
N PHE A 272 -20.66 -0.34 -15.13
CA PHE A 272 -19.99 -1.63 -15.05
C PHE A 272 -19.93 -2.29 -16.41
N CYS A 273 -19.03 -3.25 -16.56
CA CYS A 273 -19.04 -4.16 -17.68
C CYS A 273 -19.78 -5.47 -17.35
N ALA A 274 -20.55 -5.96 -18.31
CA ALA A 274 -21.16 -7.30 -18.30
C ALA A 274 -21.10 -7.89 -19.73
N ASP A 275 -20.40 -9.02 -19.89
CA ASP A 275 -20.11 -9.65 -21.18
C ASP A 275 -19.68 -8.67 -22.30
N THR A 276 -18.72 -7.78 -22.01
CA THR A 276 -18.20 -6.77 -22.96
C THR A 276 -19.20 -5.71 -23.41
N ASN A 277 -20.28 -5.53 -22.66
CA ASN A 277 -21.19 -4.39 -22.73
C ASN A 277 -20.96 -3.49 -21.50
N ILE A 278 -21.21 -2.19 -21.65
CA ILE A 278 -21.23 -1.25 -20.52
C ILE A 278 -22.67 -0.99 -20.11
N GLY A 279 -23.00 -1.29 -18.86
CA GLY A 279 -24.26 -0.96 -18.21
C GLY A 279 -24.13 0.23 -17.27
N VAL A 280 -25.27 0.75 -16.82
CA VAL A 280 -25.37 1.69 -15.71
C VAL A 280 -26.53 1.26 -14.82
N ALA A 281 -26.27 1.06 -13.53
CA ALA A 281 -27.28 0.82 -12.52
C ALA A 281 -27.32 2.01 -11.55
N THR A 282 -28.46 2.24 -10.92
CA THR A 282 -28.65 3.40 -10.06
C THR A 282 -29.13 3.04 -8.67
N SER A 283 -28.77 3.84 -7.68
CA SER A 283 -29.21 3.69 -6.29
C SER A 283 -29.25 5.04 -5.57
N THR A 284 -29.97 5.13 -4.45
CA THR A 284 -29.90 6.25 -3.51
C THR A 284 -28.84 6.03 -2.42
N SER A 285 -28.17 4.88 -2.43
CA SER A 285 -27.12 4.50 -1.48
C SER A 285 -25.84 4.09 -2.22
N PRO A 286 -24.63 4.43 -1.70
CA PRO A 286 -23.37 4.01 -2.33
C PRO A 286 -23.14 2.49 -2.27
N THR A 287 -23.94 1.77 -1.50
CA THR A 287 -23.85 0.30 -1.34
C THR A 287 -25.11 -0.41 -1.84
N GLY A 288 -25.91 0.26 -2.66
CA GLY A 288 -27.14 -0.31 -3.20
C GLY A 288 -28.30 -0.40 -2.20
N PRO A 289 -29.37 -1.14 -2.56
CA PRO A 289 -29.49 -1.96 -3.77
C PRO A 289 -29.43 -1.12 -5.05
N PHE A 290 -28.75 -1.63 -6.07
CA PHE A 290 -28.69 -1.02 -7.40
C PHE A 290 -29.76 -1.62 -8.33
N THR A 291 -30.27 -0.79 -9.25
CA THR A 291 -31.28 -1.21 -10.24
C THR A 291 -30.89 -0.67 -11.61
N ASP A 292 -31.00 -1.52 -12.65
CA ASP A 292 -30.83 -1.11 -14.05
C ASP A 292 -32.06 -0.30 -14.51
N PRO A 293 -31.92 1.00 -14.79
CA PRO A 293 -33.03 1.81 -15.28
C PRO A 293 -33.24 1.67 -16.80
N LEU A 294 -32.28 1.11 -17.55
CA LEU A 294 -32.31 1.04 -19.01
C LEU A 294 -32.89 -0.27 -19.52
N GLY A 295 -32.67 -1.38 -18.81
CA GLY A 295 -33.03 -2.73 -19.26
C GLY A 295 -32.26 -3.16 -20.52
N ARG A 296 -31.20 -2.44 -20.87
CA ARG A 296 -30.29 -2.67 -22.00
C ARG A 296 -28.91 -2.06 -21.70
N PRO A 297 -27.86 -2.43 -22.43
CA PRO A 297 -26.58 -1.75 -22.36
C PRO A 297 -26.68 -0.25 -22.61
N LEU A 298 -25.89 0.53 -21.88
CA LEU A 298 -25.58 1.93 -22.19
C LEU A 298 -24.65 2.00 -23.41
N VAL A 299 -23.62 1.15 -23.45
CA VAL A 299 -22.77 0.92 -24.63
C VAL A 299 -22.76 -0.56 -24.94
N ALA A 300 -23.33 -0.95 -26.08
CA ALA A 300 -23.41 -2.35 -26.47
C ALA A 300 -22.06 -2.89 -26.95
N ALA A 301 -21.83 -4.19 -26.76
CA ALA A 301 -20.76 -4.92 -27.42
C ALA A 301 -20.84 -4.73 -28.95
N GLY A 302 -19.68 -4.66 -29.61
CA GLY A 302 -19.57 -4.32 -31.03
C GLY A 302 -19.90 -2.87 -31.43
N PHE A 303 -20.18 -1.95 -30.50
CA PHE A 303 -20.47 -0.54 -30.82
C PHE A 303 -19.36 0.15 -31.63
N ARG A 304 -18.09 -0.12 -31.30
CA ARG A 304 -16.91 0.31 -32.07
C ARG A 304 -15.83 -0.78 -32.03
N SER A 305 -14.72 -0.58 -32.75
CA SER A 305 -13.57 -1.49 -32.72
C SER A 305 -13.00 -1.66 -31.31
N GLY A 306 -12.46 -2.84 -31.00
CA GLY A 306 -12.05 -3.18 -29.64
C GLY A 306 -13.22 -3.69 -28.79
N GLN A 307 -13.04 -3.71 -27.46
CA GLN A 307 -14.09 -4.13 -26.53
C GLN A 307 -14.65 -2.93 -25.76
N MET A 308 -15.95 -3.00 -25.44
CA MET A 308 -16.67 -1.98 -24.69
C MET A 308 -16.65 -2.35 -23.22
N ILE A 309 -15.48 -2.14 -22.60
CA ILE A 309 -15.19 -2.47 -21.19
C ILE A 309 -14.51 -1.30 -20.50
N ASP A 310 -14.24 -1.46 -19.20
CA ASP A 310 -13.53 -0.51 -18.35
C ASP A 310 -14.10 0.91 -18.38
N PRO A 311 -15.41 1.09 -18.06
CA PRO A 311 -15.99 2.42 -17.96
C PRO A 311 -15.34 3.23 -16.85
N HIS A 312 -15.09 4.50 -17.13
CA HIS A 312 -14.75 5.52 -16.14
C HIS A 312 -15.59 6.77 -16.34
N VAL A 313 -16.17 7.29 -15.26
CA VAL A 313 -16.91 8.55 -15.27
C VAL A 313 -16.14 9.62 -14.51
N PHE A 314 -15.94 10.74 -15.18
CA PHE A 314 -15.34 11.94 -14.62
C PHE A 314 -16.33 13.09 -14.74
N THR A 315 -16.58 13.79 -13.64
CA THR A 315 -17.36 15.03 -13.63
C THR A 315 -16.39 16.17 -13.42
N ASP A 316 -16.39 17.10 -14.36
CA ASP A 316 -15.54 18.28 -14.36
C ASP A 316 -16.09 19.36 -13.42
N ASP A 317 -15.27 20.37 -13.12
CA ASP A 317 -15.62 21.45 -12.19
C ASP A 317 -16.81 22.30 -12.67
N ASP A 318 -17.09 22.28 -13.97
CA ASP A 318 -18.26 22.92 -14.58
C ASP A 318 -19.56 22.10 -14.46
N GLY A 319 -19.48 20.88 -13.89
CA GLY A 319 -20.60 19.95 -13.71
C GLY A 319 -20.91 19.08 -14.94
N GLN A 320 -20.16 19.20 -16.03
CA GLN A 320 -20.25 18.29 -17.16
C GLN A 320 -19.61 16.95 -16.81
N SER A 321 -20.36 15.87 -17.01
CA SER A 321 -19.86 14.51 -16.84
C SER A 321 -19.43 13.90 -18.17
N TYR A 322 -18.37 13.11 -18.12
CA TYR A 322 -17.75 12.44 -19.26
C TYR A 322 -17.64 10.95 -18.96
N LEU A 323 -17.96 10.12 -19.95
CA LEU A 323 -17.73 8.67 -19.89
C LEU A 323 -16.54 8.35 -20.80
N TYR A 324 -15.56 7.63 -20.25
CA TYR A 324 -14.41 7.06 -20.96
C TYR A 324 -14.47 5.54 -20.88
N TRP A 325 -14.00 4.85 -21.92
CA TRP A 325 -13.98 3.38 -21.92
C TRP A 325 -13.06 2.82 -23.00
N GLY A 326 -12.85 1.51 -22.94
CA GLY A 326 -12.41 0.70 -24.08
C GLY A 326 -11.20 -0.17 -23.79
N ASN A 327 -11.11 -1.27 -24.54
CA ASN A 327 -9.92 -2.11 -24.65
C ASN A 327 -9.46 -2.20 -26.11
N GLY A 328 -8.17 -2.00 -26.34
CA GLY A 328 -7.52 -1.84 -27.65
C GLY A 328 -7.67 -0.43 -28.25
N TYR A 329 -8.76 0.27 -27.93
CA TYR A 329 -9.04 1.64 -28.36
C TYR A 329 -9.62 2.44 -27.19
N ALA A 330 -9.16 3.69 -27.02
CA ALA A 330 -9.65 4.60 -26.00
C ALA A 330 -10.76 5.49 -26.55
N TYR A 331 -11.93 5.45 -25.92
CA TYR A 331 -13.09 6.26 -26.31
C TYR A 331 -13.50 7.22 -25.20
N GLY A 332 -14.21 8.28 -25.58
CA GLY A 332 -14.86 9.16 -24.62
C GLY A 332 -16.01 9.98 -25.21
N VAL A 333 -16.97 10.33 -24.36
CA VAL A 333 -18.15 11.10 -24.72
C VAL A 333 -18.65 11.93 -23.55
N ARG A 334 -19.35 13.03 -23.84
CA ARG A 334 -20.11 13.77 -22.83
C ARG A 334 -21.35 12.95 -22.48
N LEU A 335 -21.60 12.77 -21.20
CA LEU A 335 -22.88 12.27 -20.73
C LEU A 335 -23.92 13.39 -20.76
N ASN A 336 -25.17 13.03 -21.05
CA ASN A 336 -26.30 13.91 -20.82
C ASN A 336 -26.51 14.09 -19.30
N ALA A 337 -27.30 15.11 -18.93
CA ALA A 337 -27.54 15.44 -17.52
C ALA A 337 -28.20 14.28 -16.71
N ASP A 338 -28.88 13.36 -17.40
CA ASP A 338 -29.50 12.17 -16.79
C ASP A 338 -28.47 11.11 -16.34
N MET A 339 -27.20 11.25 -16.75
CA MET A 339 -26.09 10.32 -16.52
C MET A 339 -26.27 8.91 -17.12
N ILE A 340 -27.36 8.67 -17.86
CA ILE A 340 -27.72 7.34 -18.40
C ILE A 340 -27.92 7.38 -19.92
N SER A 341 -27.56 8.48 -20.56
CA SER A 341 -27.54 8.61 -22.01
C SER A 341 -26.42 9.52 -22.51
N PHE A 342 -26.10 9.39 -23.80
CA PHE A 342 -25.16 10.24 -24.52
C PHE A 342 -25.52 10.26 -26.02
N ASP A 343 -25.02 11.25 -26.76
CA ASP A 343 -25.12 11.26 -28.22
C ASP A 343 -24.02 10.41 -28.86
N ALA A 344 -24.41 9.30 -29.49
CA ALA A 344 -23.49 8.38 -30.15
C ALA A 344 -22.64 9.03 -31.26
N ALA A 345 -23.13 10.10 -31.90
CA ALA A 345 -22.39 10.85 -32.91
C ALA A 345 -21.23 11.67 -32.30
N GLN A 346 -21.28 11.95 -30.99
CA GLN A 346 -20.26 12.74 -30.28
C GLN A 346 -19.13 11.89 -29.69
N VAL A 347 -19.18 10.56 -29.85
CA VAL A 347 -18.15 9.66 -29.33
C VAL A 347 -16.82 9.91 -30.05
N ARG A 348 -15.78 10.20 -29.27
CA ARG A 348 -14.42 10.47 -29.74
C ARG A 348 -13.52 9.27 -29.48
N THR A 349 -12.52 9.10 -30.35
CA THR A 349 -11.40 8.17 -30.13
C THR A 349 -10.16 8.97 -29.78
N PHE A 350 -9.39 8.53 -28.80
CA PHE A 350 -8.13 9.16 -28.40
C PHE A 350 -6.93 8.33 -28.86
N SER A 351 -5.86 9.01 -29.26
CA SER A 351 -4.57 8.37 -29.48
C SER A 351 -3.76 8.45 -28.19
N LEU A 352 -3.54 7.30 -27.57
CA LEU A 352 -2.73 7.14 -26.35
C LEU A 352 -1.70 6.04 -26.66
N PRO A 353 -0.39 6.31 -26.48
CA PRO A 353 0.65 5.33 -26.79
C PRO A 353 0.45 4.01 -26.02
N ASN A 354 0.53 2.89 -26.73
CA ASN A 354 0.45 1.54 -26.15
C ASN A 354 -0.83 1.25 -25.34
N PHE A 355 -1.90 2.02 -25.54
CA PHE A 355 -3.15 1.85 -24.81
C PHE A 355 -3.64 0.39 -24.88
N ARG A 356 -3.79 -0.24 -23.71
CA ARG A 356 -4.53 -1.49 -23.60
C ARG A 356 -5.96 -1.23 -23.18
N GLU A 357 -6.17 -0.66 -21.99
CA GLU A 357 -7.47 -0.58 -21.33
C GLU A 357 -7.43 0.34 -20.08
N ALA A 358 -8.46 0.29 -19.23
CA ALA A 358 -8.56 0.98 -17.95
C ALA A 358 -8.32 2.51 -18.00
N PRO A 359 -9.02 3.26 -18.86
CA PRO A 359 -8.88 4.72 -18.87
C PRO A 359 -9.40 5.31 -17.55
N PHE A 360 -8.61 6.19 -16.94
CA PHE A 360 -9.00 6.92 -15.73
C PHE A 360 -8.60 8.39 -15.85
N ALA A 361 -9.60 9.26 -15.79
CA ALA A 361 -9.47 10.70 -15.95
C ALA A 361 -9.75 11.45 -14.64
N PHE A 362 -8.92 12.45 -14.34
CA PHE A 362 -9.19 13.42 -13.28
C PHE A 362 -8.58 14.78 -13.65
N GLU A 363 -9.01 15.82 -12.95
CA GLU A 363 -8.52 17.19 -13.09
C GLU A 363 -7.74 17.58 -11.83
N ARG A 364 -6.67 18.36 -12.01
CA ARG A 364 -5.99 19.07 -10.92
C ARG A 364 -5.34 20.36 -11.44
N ASN A 365 -5.77 21.51 -10.91
CA ASN A 365 -5.19 22.84 -11.15
C ASN A 365 -5.20 23.31 -12.63
N GLY A 366 -6.34 23.16 -13.30
CA GLY A 366 -6.57 23.43 -14.72
C GLY A 366 -5.97 22.39 -15.69
N VAL A 367 -5.47 21.26 -15.18
CA VAL A 367 -4.82 20.22 -15.99
C VAL A 367 -5.61 18.92 -15.87
N TYR A 368 -5.96 18.35 -17.02
CA TYR A 368 -6.60 17.05 -17.12
C TYR A 368 -5.53 15.97 -17.25
N TYR A 369 -5.67 14.91 -16.46
CA TYR A 369 -4.81 13.75 -16.47
C TYR A 369 -5.62 12.57 -17.00
N MET A 370 -5.13 11.93 -18.06
CA MET A 370 -5.67 10.66 -18.58
C MET A 370 -4.64 9.58 -18.33
N SER A 371 -4.95 8.67 -17.43
CA SER A 371 -4.11 7.51 -17.11
C SER A 371 -4.76 6.24 -17.65
N TYR A 372 -3.97 5.24 -17.99
CA TYR A 372 -4.44 4.02 -18.62
C TYR A 372 -3.45 2.88 -18.43
N SER A 373 -3.92 1.65 -18.57
CA SER A 373 -3.06 0.47 -18.46
C SER A 373 -2.47 0.06 -19.80
N VAL A 374 -1.26 -0.48 -19.73
CA VAL A 374 -0.46 -0.98 -20.85
C VAL A 374 -0.09 -2.44 -20.58
N ASP A 375 0.00 -3.23 -21.67
CA ASP A 375 0.15 -4.69 -21.66
C ASP A 375 -1.11 -5.44 -21.16
N ASP A 376 -1.10 -6.77 -21.16
CA ASP A 376 -2.22 -7.62 -20.74
C ASP A 376 -2.23 -7.83 -19.24
N THR A 377 -3.40 -7.86 -18.58
CA THR A 377 -3.49 -8.13 -17.13
C THR A 377 -2.90 -9.48 -16.72
N ARG A 378 -2.71 -10.46 -17.62
CA ARG A 378 -2.00 -11.72 -17.33
C ARG A 378 -0.48 -11.60 -17.42
N SER A 379 0.03 -10.50 -17.97
CA SER A 379 1.47 -10.19 -18.03
C SER A 379 1.94 -9.61 -16.70
N GLU A 380 3.09 -10.05 -16.21
CA GLU A 380 3.72 -9.39 -15.05
C GLU A 380 4.17 -7.96 -15.35
N ASN A 381 4.20 -7.56 -16.63
CA ASN A 381 4.51 -6.21 -17.08
C ASN A 381 3.26 -5.32 -17.20
N TYR A 382 2.07 -5.78 -16.83
CA TYR A 382 0.90 -4.91 -16.73
C TYR A 382 1.22 -3.71 -15.82
N HIS A 383 1.04 -2.51 -16.35
CA HIS A 383 1.51 -1.27 -15.72
C HIS A 383 0.66 -0.08 -16.16
N VAL A 384 0.82 1.06 -15.48
CA VAL A 384 0.03 2.28 -15.74
C VAL A 384 0.90 3.37 -16.34
N GLU A 385 0.44 3.95 -17.44
CA GLU A 385 0.98 5.18 -18.04
C GLU A 385 -0.04 6.33 -17.95
N TYR A 386 0.42 7.54 -18.24
CA TYR A 386 -0.48 8.69 -18.28
C TYR A 386 -0.08 9.75 -19.31
N ALA A 387 -1.07 10.58 -19.63
CA ALA A 387 -0.96 11.76 -20.46
C ALA A 387 -1.69 12.94 -19.80
N THR A 388 -1.34 14.16 -20.21
CA THR A 388 -1.98 15.41 -19.72
C THR A 388 -2.56 16.23 -20.86
N ALA A 389 -3.61 16.99 -20.59
CA ALA A 389 -4.22 17.93 -21.53
C ALA A 389 -4.80 19.17 -20.82
N THR A 390 -5.22 20.15 -21.61
CA THR A 390 -5.95 21.36 -21.17
C THR A 390 -7.46 21.26 -21.38
N SER A 391 -7.95 20.08 -21.77
CA SER A 391 -9.37 19.79 -22.02
C SER A 391 -9.65 18.32 -21.74
N PRO A 392 -10.88 17.96 -21.32
CA PRO A 392 -11.26 16.59 -20.98
C PRO A 392 -11.20 15.64 -22.20
N PHE A 393 -11.05 16.16 -23.42
CA PHE A 393 -10.90 15.34 -24.63
C PHE A 393 -9.54 15.48 -25.30
N GLY A 394 -8.54 16.01 -24.59
CA GLY A 394 -7.23 16.23 -25.16
C GLY A 394 -7.13 17.55 -25.97
N PRO A 395 -6.12 17.68 -26.83
CA PRO A 395 -5.15 16.65 -27.22
C PRO A 395 -4.27 16.20 -26.05
N TRP A 396 -4.06 14.89 -25.95
CA TRP A 396 -3.31 14.27 -24.85
C TRP A 396 -1.81 14.26 -25.15
N THR A 397 -1.01 14.75 -24.21
CA THR A 397 0.46 14.70 -24.25
C THR A 397 0.94 13.63 -23.28
N HIS A 398 1.56 12.56 -23.78
CA HIS A 398 2.11 11.47 -22.96
C HIS A 398 3.19 11.97 -21.99
N ARG A 399 3.20 11.39 -20.78
CA ARG A 399 4.09 11.78 -19.68
C ARG A 399 4.83 10.61 -19.04
N GLY A 400 4.67 9.38 -19.55
CA GLY A 400 5.40 8.20 -19.09
C GLY A 400 4.63 7.31 -18.12
N THR A 401 5.37 6.41 -17.46
CA THR A 401 4.86 5.39 -16.53
C THR A 401 4.69 5.97 -15.12
N ILE A 402 3.56 5.68 -14.47
CA ILE A 402 3.29 6.05 -13.07
C ILE A 402 3.35 4.88 -12.10
N LEU A 403 3.09 3.65 -12.56
CA LEU A 403 3.05 2.46 -11.70
C LEU A 403 3.54 1.26 -12.51
N SER A 404 4.48 0.49 -11.96
CA SER A 404 5.04 -0.70 -12.60
C SER A 404 5.45 -1.75 -11.57
N LYS A 405 5.73 -2.97 -12.02
CA LYS A 405 6.16 -4.09 -11.17
C LYS A 405 7.37 -3.74 -10.29
N ASN A 406 7.45 -4.37 -9.13
CA ASN A 406 8.61 -4.34 -8.24
C ASN A 406 8.98 -5.77 -7.84
N LEU A 407 9.84 -6.39 -8.65
CA LEU A 407 10.20 -7.79 -8.49
C LEU A 407 10.98 -8.07 -7.19
N SER A 408 11.67 -7.08 -6.62
CA SER A 408 12.37 -7.24 -5.34
C SER A 408 11.41 -7.51 -4.17
N LEU A 409 10.15 -7.09 -4.30
CA LEU A 409 9.06 -7.34 -3.35
C LEU A 409 8.09 -8.43 -3.82
N GLY A 410 8.37 -9.09 -4.95
CA GLY A 410 7.45 -10.04 -5.57
C GLY A 410 6.21 -9.41 -6.22
N ILE A 411 6.16 -8.08 -6.35
CA ILE A 411 5.02 -7.35 -6.92
C ILE A 411 5.06 -7.45 -8.45
N LYS A 412 4.00 -8.03 -9.02
CA LYS A 412 3.84 -8.28 -10.47
C LYS A 412 2.49 -7.78 -10.98
N GLY A 413 2.48 -7.33 -12.24
CA GLY A 413 1.30 -6.85 -12.93
C GLY A 413 0.50 -5.75 -12.20
N PRO A 414 1.12 -4.74 -11.56
CA PRO A 414 0.35 -3.67 -10.94
C PRO A 414 -0.24 -2.74 -12.01
N GLY A 415 -1.55 -2.85 -12.24
CA GLY A 415 -2.29 -2.04 -13.21
C GLY A 415 -3.77 -2.01 -12.88
N HIS A 416 -4.59 -1.57 -13.84
CA HIS A 416 -5.99 -1.18 -13.69
C HIS A 416 -6.25 -0.45 -12.37
N HIS A 417 -6.24 0.87 -12.46
CA HIS A 417 -6.20 1.72 -11.31
C HIS A 417 -7.34 2.73 -11.31
N SER A 418 -7.51 3.34 -10.15
CA SER A 418 -8.29 4.54 -9.96
C SER A 418 -7.58 5.47 -8.98
N VAL A 419 -7.93 6.74 -9.03
CA VAL A 419 -7.29 7.78 -8.22
C VAL A 419 -8.34 8.53 -7.42
N VAL A 420 -8.06 8.77 -6.13
CA VAL A 420 -8.92 9.57 -5.26
C VAL A 420 -8.12 10.67 -4.55
N LYS A 421 -8.69 11.87 -4.52
CA LYS A 421 -8.20 12.97 -3.70
C LYS A 421 -8.75 12.86 -2.28
N ALA A 422 -7.91 13.13 -1.29
CA ALA A 422 -8.35 13.29 0.09
C ALA A 422 -9.29 14.51 0.20
N PRO A 423 -10.33 14.46 1.06
CA PRO A 423 -11.39 15.47 1.06
C PRO A 423 -10.93 16.87 1.48
N THR A 424 -9.88 16.98 2.28
CA THR A 424 -9.47 18.24 2.92
C THR A 424 -8.05 18.69 2.54
N SER A 425 -7.40 17.99 1.61
CA SER A 425 -6.03 18.30 1.21
C SER A 425 -5.75 17.93 -0.24
N ASP A 426 -4.65 18.45 -0.77
CA ASP A 426 -4.12 18.03 -2.07
C ASP A 426 -3.31 16.72 -1.96
N THR A 427 -3.78 15.79 -1.14
CA THR A 427 -3.21 14.45 -1.01
C THR A 427 -3.99 13.49 -1.89
N TRP A 428 -3.29 12.69 -2.67
CA TRP A 428 -3.91 11.78 -3.62
C TRP A 428 -3.47 10.34 -3.35
N HIS A 429 -4.35 9.41 -3.68
CA HIS A 429 -4.11 7.97 -3.55
C HIS A 429 -4.46 7.29 -4.87
N ILE A 430 -3.66 6.29 -5.23
CA ILE A 430 -3.94 5.38 -6.33
C ILE A 430 -4.35 4.03 -5.75
N ALA A 431 -5.56 3.58 -6.07
CA ALA A 431 -5.98 2.20 -5.84
C ALA A 431 -5.74 1.41 -7.12
N TYR A 432 -5.14 0.23 -7.01
CA TYR A 432 -4.81 -0.60 -8.18
C TYR A 432 -4.81 -2.07 -7.76
N HIS A 433 -4.90 -2.97 -8.73
CA HIS A 433 -4.68 -4.39 -8.47
C HIS A 433 -3.25 -4.79 -8.81
N ARG A 434 -2.78 -5.88 -8.21
CA ARG A 434 -1.59 -6.63 -8.62
C ARG A 434 -1.87 -8.12 -8.53
N PHE A 435 -0.96 -8.98 -8.99
CA PHE A 435 -1.08 -10.42 -8.72
C PHE A 435 -1.06 -10.68 -7.23
N ALA A 436 -1.98 -11.52 -6.74
CA ALA A 436 -2.00 -11.90 -5.34
C ALA A 436 -0.65 -12.52 -4.94
N ILE A 437 -0.13 -12.15 -3.78
CA ILE A 437 1.15 -12.68 -3.30
C ILE A 437 0.88 -13.86 -2.36
N PRO A 438 1.54 -15.02 -2.54
CA PRO A 438 2.71 -15.26 -3.40
C PRO A 438 2.43 -15.88 -4.77
N ALA A 439 1.19 -16.29 -5.08
CA ALA A 439 0.92 -17.23 -6.16
C ALA A 439 -0.20 -16.82 -7.14
N GLY A 440 -0.56 -15.55 -7.15
CA GLY A 440 -1.57 -14.98 -8.03
C GLY A 440 -1.09 -14.78 -9.46
N ASP A 441 -2.05 -14.45 -10.31
CA ASP A 441 -1.90 -14.20 -11.75
C ASP A 441 -2.98 -13.19 -12.21
N GLY A 442 -3.16 -13.02 -13.52
CA GLY A 442 -4.15 -12.08 -14.08
C GLY A 442 -5.61 -12.38 -13.76
N MET A 443 -5.95 -13.53 -13.17
CA MET A 443 -7.30 -13.89 -12.69
C MET A 443 -7.35 -14.09 -11.16
N ASN A 444 -6.21 -13.96 -10.49
CA ASN A 444 -6.06 -14.09 -9.04
C ASN A 444 -5.31 -12.86 -8.52
N ARG A 445 -5.98 -11.72 -8.60
CA ARG A 445 -5.41 -10.41 -8.27
C ARG A 445 -5.84 -9.96 -6.87
N GLU A 446 -5.14 -8.98 -6.31
CA GLU A 446 -5.46 -8.37 -5.03
C GLU A 446 -5.40 -6.83 -5.13
N VAL A 447 -6.28 -6.14 -4.41
CA VAL A 447 -6.39 -4.67 -4.43
C VAL A 447 -5.49 -4.04 -3.37
N THR A 448 -4.81 -2.98 -3.78
CA THR A 448 -3.78 -2.28 -2.99
C THR A 448 -3.95 -0.76 -3.17
N ILE A 449 -3.41 0.03 -2.24
CA ILE A 449 -3.49 1.51 -2.29
C ILE A 449 -2.17 2.14 -1.85
N ASP A 450 -1.62 2.98 -2.73
CA ASP A 450 -0.40 3.75 -2.46
C ASP A 450 -0.63 5.27 -2.62
N PRO A 451 0.24 6.11 -2.04
CA PRO A 451 0.17 7.55 -2.27
C PRO A 451 0.51 7.88 -3.73
N LEU A 452 -0.27 8.77 -4.33
CA LEU A 452 0.04 9.38 -5.62
C LEU A 452 0.53 10.81 -5.38
N ARG A 453 1.65 11.18 -6.01
CA ARG A 453 2.33 12.47 -5.76
C ARG A 453 2.58 13.20 -7.07
N PHE A 454 2.59 14.52 -6.98
CA PHE A 454 2.90 15.40 -8.10
C PHE A 454 4.19 16.16 -7.82
N ASN A 455 5.01 16.28 -8.84
CA ASN A 455 6.14 17.20 -8.88
C ASN A 455 5.64 18.65 -8.96
N PRO A 456 6.49 19.65 -8.65
CA PRO A 456 6.12 21.06 -8.75
C PRO A 456 5.63 21.51 -10.14
N ASP A 457 6.09 20.85 -11.21
CA ASP A 457 5.69 21.13 -12.59
C ASP A 457 4.36 20.46 -13.01
N GLY A 458 3.69 19.78 -12.08
CA GLY A 458 2.44 19.08 -12.31
C GLY A 458 2.57 17.66 -12.86
N THR A 459 3.78 17.17 -13.16
CA THR A 459 3.96 15.76 -13.54
C THR A 459 3.77 14.84 -12.33
N ILE A 460 3.29 13.61 -12.55
CA ILE A 460 3.13 12.59 -11.50
C ILE A 460 4.51 11.95 -11.22
N THR A 461 4.89 11.89 -9.95
CA THR A 461 6.05 11.11 -9.51
C THR A 461 5.71 9.62 -9.59
N PRO A 462 6.58 8.75 -10.15
CA PRO A 462 6.34 7.31 -10.16
C PRO A 462 6.00 6.78 -8.76
N VAL A 463 4.91 6.03 -8.69
CA VAL A 463 4.40 5.39 -7.48
C VAL A 463 5.32 4.22 -7.13
N ILE A 464 5.71 4.15 -5.86
CA ILE A 464 6.47 3.02 -5.32
C ILE A 464 5.45 2.06 -4.70
N PRO A 465 5.14 0.91 -5.31
CA PRO A 465 4.16 -0.02 -4.77
C PRO A 465 4.66 -0.68 -3.48
N THR A 466 3.80 -0.80 -2.46
CA THR A 466 4.18 -1.28 -1.11
C THR A 466 3.52 -2.61 -0.71
N LEU A 467 3.99 -3.24 0.39
CA LEU A 467 3.44 -4.45 1.01
C LEU A 467 2.71 -4.12 2.32
#